data_AF-A0A7K2VYV9-F1
#
_entry.id   AF-A0A7K2VYV9-F1
#
_cell.length_a   1.000
_cell.length_b   1.000
_cell.length_c   1.000
_cell.angle_alpha   90.00
_cell.angle_beta   90.00
_cell.angle_gamma   90.00
#
_symmetry.space_group_name_H-M   'P 1'
#
loop_
_entity.id
_entity.type
_entity.pdbx_description
1 polymer ?
#
loop_
_entity_poly.entity_id
_entity_poly.type
_entity_poly.pdbx_seq_one_letter_code
_entity_poly.pdbx_strand_id
1 'polypeptide(L)' 'MQYDRTLLRRATEAAGDKSSGAVARRLGVGRMTAWRLLNGHGRPDIDTAAAVERIYGLPTAALTRPIPSVEATA' A
#
# COMPACT_ATOMS: atom_id res chain seq x y z
N MET A 1 6.29 6.50 -10.54
CA MET A 1 4.90 6.10 -10.29
C MET A 1 4.69 5.88 -8.80
N GLN A 2 3.93 6.76 -8.13
CA GLN A 2 3.49 6.58 -6.74
C GLN A 2 2.04 6.06 -6.74
N TYR A 3 1.72 5.13 -5.84
CA TYR A 3 0.34 4.72 -5.55
C TYR A 3 -0.21 5.53 -4.36
N ASP A 4 -1.53 5.60 -4.19
CA ASP A 4 -2.13 6.30 -3.05
C ASP A 4 -1.87 5.55 -1.72
N ARG A 5 -0.80 5.96 -1.04
CA ARG A 5 -0.40 5.42 0.27
C ARG A 5 -1.37 5.74 1.41
N THR A 6 -2.23 6.75 1.23
CA THR A 6 -3.10 7.24 2.31
C THR A 6 -4.16 6.23 2.67
N LEU A 7 -4.75 5.59 1.65
CA LEU A 7 -5.72 4.50 1.84
C LEU A 7 -5.12 3.33 2.60
N LEU A 8 -3.92 2.89 2.20
CA LEU A 8 -3.23 1.81 2.88
C LEU A 8 -2.89 2.16 4.33
N ARG A 9 -2.36 3.37 4.59
CA ARG A 9 -2.07 3.82 5.96
C ARG A 9 -3.32 3.80 6.85
N ARG A 10 -4.44 4.36 6.37
CA ARG A 10 -5.71 4.36 7.13
C ARG A 10 -6.20 2.96 7.43
N ALA A 11 -6.14 2.05 6.45
CA ALA A 11 -6.57 0.67 6.65
C ALA A 11 -5.66 -0.08 7.65
N THR A 12 -4.34 0.13 7.58
CA THR A 12 -3.40 -0.47 8.54
C THR A 12 -3.59 0.09 9.95
N GLU A 13 -3.85 1.39 10.09
CA GLU A 13 -4.13 2.03 11.38
C GLU A 13 -5.45 1.51 11.99
N ALA A 14 -6.51 1.39 11.19
CA ALA A 14 -7.79 0.81 11.61
C ALA A 14 -7.66 -0.67 12.03
N ALA A 15 -6.75 -1.42 11.40
CA ALA A 15 -6.46 -2.81 11.74
C ALA A 15 -5.54 -2.97 12.98
N GLY A 16 -5.07 -1.87 13.56
CA GLY A 16 -4.17 -1.85 14.73
C GLY A 16 -2.68 -1.95 14.41
N ASP A 17 -2.30 -1.95 13.12
CA ASP A 17 -0.91 -2.12 12.69
C ASP A 17 -0.15 -0.78 12.74
N LYS A 18 0.41 -0.47 13.92
CA LYS A 18 1.08 0.83 14.17
C LYS A 18 2.51 0.95 13.62
N SER A 19 3.02 -0.07 12.91
CA SER A 19 4.39 -0.02 12.36
C SER A 19 4.53 -0.86 11.10
N SER A 20 5.53 -0.53 10.28
CA SER A 20 5.89 -1.33 9.10
C SER A 20 6.23 -2.78 9.46
N GLY A 21 6.69 -3.05 10.68
CA GLY A 21 6.94 -4.41 11.16
C GLY A 21 5.65 -5.18 11.45
N ALA A 22 4.62 -4.52 11.97
CA ALA A 22 3.30 -5.13 12.18
C ALA A 22 2.64 -5.45 10.84
N VAL A 23 2.66 -4.49 9.92
CA VAL A 23 2.16 -4.67 8.54
C VAL A 23 2.91 -5.79 7.82
N ALA A 24 4.24 -5.84 7.92
CA ALA A 24 5.06 -6.90 7.34
C ALA A 24 4.66 -8.29 7.84
N ARG A 25 4.48 -8.46 9.16
CA ARG A 25 4.04 -9.73 9.74
C ARG A 25 2.65 -10.12 9.27
N ARG A 26 1.72 -9.17 9.20
CA ARG A 26 0.34 -9.45 8.80
C ARG A 26 0.23 -9.81 7.32
N LEU A 27 0.97 -9.11 6.46
CA LEU A 27 1.00 -9.35 5.02
C LEU A 27 1.90 -10.52 4.61
N GLY A 28 2.78 -11.01 5.49
CA GLY A 28 3.76 -12.05 5.14
C GLY A 28 4.87 -11.57 4.21
N VAL A 29 5.19 -10.26 4.22
CA VAL A 29 6.21 -9.64 3.35
C VAL A 29 7.42 -9.17 4.16
N GLY A 30 8.53 -8.87 3.47
CA GLY A 30 9.69 -8.26 4.10
C GLY A 30 9.40 -6.88 4.70
N ARG A 31 10.06 -6.53 5.82
CA ARG A 31 9.89 -5.22 6.50
C ARG A 31 10.15 -4.04 5.57
N MET A 32 11.14 -4.14 4.69
CA MET A 32 11.44 -3.10 3.70
C MET A 32 10.32 -2.97 2.66
N THR A 33 9.72 -4.09 2.24
CA THR A 33 8.54 -4.09 1.36
C THR A 33 7.37 -3.38 2.02
N ALA A 34 7.06 -3.71 3.28
CA ALA A 34 6.00 -3.04 4.03
C ALA A 34 6.27 -1.54 4.23
N TRP A 35 7.54 -1.12 4.39
CA TRP A 35 7.92 0.29 4.45
C TRP A 35 7.82 1.00 3.08
N ARG A 36 7.99 0.29 1.96
CA ARG A 36 7.84 0.83 0.59
C ARG A 36 6.37 0.97 0.17
N LEU A 37 5.56 -0.04 0.49
CA LEU A 37 4.13 0.15 0.81
C LEU A 37 4.02 1.20 1.94
N LEU A 38 2.93 1.66 2.53
CA LEU A 38 2.91 2.78 3.51
C LEU A 38 3.52 4.16 3.11
N ASN A 39 4.73 4.25 2.54
CA ASN A 39 5.39 5.49 2.10
C ASN A 39 5.18 5.80 0.61
N GLY A 40 4.66 4.85 -0.18
CA GLY A 40 4.35 5.07 -1.59
C GLY A 40 5.52 4.79 -2.55
N HIS A 41 6.57 4.09 -2.09
CA HIS A 41 7.75 3.80 -2.89
C HIS A 41 7.56 2.56 -3.76
N GLY A 42 7.53 2.77 -5.07
CA GLY A 42 7.32 1.67 -6.03
C GLY A 42 5.89 1.16 -6.01
N ARG A 43 5.61 0.19 -6.88
CA ARG A 43 4.29 -0.42 -7.03
C ARG A 43 4.34 -1.83 -6.42
N PRO A 44 3.35 -2.26 -5.62
CA PRO A 44 3.27 -3.65 -5.20
C PRO A 44 3.20 -4.56 -6.43
N ASP A 45 3.84 -5.73 -6.34
CA ASP A 45 3.51 -6.84 -7.24
C ASP A 45 2.06 -7.31 -6.99
N ILE A 46 1.58 -8.15 -7.90
CA ILE A 46 0.17 -8.59 -7.87
C ILE A 46 -0.16 -9.43 -6.64
N ASP A 47 0.78 -10.22 -6.15
CA ASP A 47 0.59 -11.08 -4.98
C ASP A 47 0.47 -10.24 -3.71
N THR A 48 1.33 -9.22 -3.58
CA THR A 48 1.29 -8.25 -2.48
C THR A 48 0.00 -7.44 -2.51
N ALA A 49 -0.44 -7.00 -3.69
CA ALA A 49 -1.68 -6.25 -3.81
C ALA A 49 -2.91 -7.11 -3.45
N ALA A 50 -2.95 -8.37 -3.89
CA ALA A 50 -3.99 -9.32 -3.52
C ALA A 50 -3.98 -9.65 -2.01
N ALA A 51 -2.80 -9.71 -1.39
CA ALA A 51 -2.69 -9.87 0.06
C ALA A 51 -3.26 -8.67 0.82
N VAL A 52 -2.97 -7.45 0.37
CA VAL A 52 -3.54 -6.23 0.95
C VAL A 52 -5.06 -6.20 0.80
N GLU A 53 -5.59 -6.62 -0.34
CA GLU A 53 -7.04 -6.73 -0.55
C GLU A 53 -7.69 -7.71 0.44
N ARG A 54 -7.12 -8.91 0.58
CA ARG A 54 -7.63 -9.93 1.49
C ARG A 54 -7.57 -9.52 2.96
N ILE A 55 -6.50 -8.84 3.38
CA ILE A 55 -6.21 -8.56 4.79
C ILE A 55 -6.82 -7.24 5.25
N TYR A 56 -6.80 -6.22 4.39
CA TYR A 56 -7.20 -4.86 4.73
C TYR A 56 -8.46 -4.40 3.97
N GLY A 57 -9.04 -5.23 3.10
CA GLY A 57 -10.26 -4.91 2.36
C GLY A 57 -10.08 -3.82 1.30
N LEU A 58 -8.83 -3.53 0.91
CA LEU A 58 -8.52 -2.50 -0.08
C LEU A 58 -8.42 -3.11 -1.47
N PRO A 59 -9.24 -2.68 -2.45
CA PRO A 59 -9.21 -3.27 -3.78
C PRO A 59 -7.83 -3.10 -4.42
N THR A 60 -7.32 -4.16 -5.06
CA THR A 60 -6.01 -4.16 -5.75
C THR A 60 -5.86 -3.00 -6.73
N ALA A 61 -6.95 -2.58 -7.39
CA ALA A 61 -7.00 -1.43 -8.28
C ALA A 61 -6.61 -0.09 -7.61
N ALA A 62 -6.88 0.09 -6.31
CA ALA A 62 -6.51 1.30 -5.57
C ALA A 62 -5.02 1.39 -5.25
N LEU A 63 -4.34 0.24 -5.19
CA LEU A 63 -2.90 0.13 -4.92
C LEU A 63 -2.08 0.08 -6.20
N THR A 64 -2.72 -0.24 -7.31
CA THR A 64 -2.09 -0.33 -8.63
C THR A 64 -2.41 0.87 -9.49
N ARG A 65 -3.49 1.63 -9.30
CA ARG A 65 -3.66 2.86 -10.08
C ARG A 65 -2.52 3.83 -9.79
N PRO A 66 -1.80 4.30 -10.83
CA PRO A 66 -0.96 5.46 -10.65
C PRO A 66 -1.85 6.63 -10.21
N ILE A 67 -1.38 7.43 -9.25
CA ILE A 67 -1.92 8.79 -9.09
C ILE A 67 -1.80 9.43 -10.48
N PRO A 68 -2.88 9.95 -11.09
CA PRO A 68 -2.71 10.72 -12.32
C PRO A 68 -1.70 11.81 -11.99
N SER A 69 -0.54 11.78 -12.66
CA SER A 69 0.35 12.93 -12.66
C SER A 69 -0.54 14.09 -13.06
N VAL A 70 -0.74 15.04 -12.15
CA VAL A 70 -1.39 16.29 -12.50
C VAL A 70 -0.49 16.85 -13.59
N GLU A 71 -0.93 16.72 -14.85
CA GLU A 71 -0.23 17.35 -15.95
C GLU A 71 -0.22 18.83 -15.63
N ALA A 72 0.99 19.37 -15.65
CA ALA A 72 1.25 20.79 -15.61
C ALA A 72 0.25 21.50 -16.52
N THR A 73 -0.72 22.19 -15.92
CA THR A 73 -1.58 23.09 -16.67
C THR A 73 -0.80 24.39 -16.81
N ALA A 74 -0.33 24.58 -18.05
CA ALA A 74 -0.07 25.83 -18.79
C ALA A 74 0.39 27.08 -18.02
#